data_AF-A0A9D8JQ74-F1
#
_entry.id   AF-A0A9D8JQ74-F1
#
_cell.length_a   1.000
_cell.length_b   1.000
_cell.length_c   1.000
_cell.angle_alpha   90.00
_cell.angle_beta   90.00
_cell.angle_gamma   90.00
#
_symmetry.space_group_name_H-M   'P 1'
#
loop_
_entity.id
_entity.type
_entity.pdbx_description
1 polymer ?
#
loop_
_entity_poly.entity_id
_entity_poly.type
_entity_poly.pdbx_seq_one_letter_code
_entity_poly.pdbx_strand_id
1 'polypeptide(L)'
;MVALAAAVGAGIVIGFVVERNNANAAEAARREQAAKLGQVQADLARAQARASELARGNEQTTIQLNKLREEVAALQSRLDSRTKEFANLDLQVKKLAESTERVASLGAFKNALDADRVLLLERRKGVPDERPDAIAQWNLIKSVAGRSDASLVAKVDRVTRALPAYYDWVETDFTSALEAQLSFLLTGANNFESAITDFWSSFLLIASNRLEQIARLG
;
A
#
# COMPACT_ATOMS: atom_id res chain seq x y z
N MET A 1 127.66 0.15 -35.20
CA MET A 1 127.06 0.94 -34.10
C MET A 1 125.69 1.58 -34.41
N VAL A 2 125.08 1.36 -35.59
CA VAL A 2 123.78 1.99 -35.94
C VAL A 2 122.56 1.10 -35.62
N ALA A 3 122.71 -0.23 -35.61
CA ALA A 3 121.59 -1.16 -35.41
C ALA A 3 121.04 -1.23 -33.96
N LEU A 4 121.89 -0.96 -32.96
CA LEU A 4 121.51 -1.08 -31.55
C LEU A 4 120.68 0.12 -31.06
N ALA A 5 120.95 1.33 -31.58
CA ALA A 5 120.20 2.54 -31.24
C ALA A 5 118.77 2.54 -31.84
N ALA A 6 118.61 1.96 -33.04
CA ALA A 6 117.30 1.80 -33.67
C ALA A 6 116.40 0.79 -32.92
N ALA A 7 116.98 -0.29 -32.38
CA ALA A 7 116.25 -1.31 -31.63
C ALA A 7 115.75 -0.79 -30.26
N VAL A 8 116.57 0.01 -29.56
CA VAL A 8 116.17 0.64 -28.29
C VAL A 8 115.13 1.75 -28.52
N GLY A 9 115.30 2.57 -29.57
CA GLY A 9 114.30 3.58 -29.96
C GLY A 9 112.96 2.97 -30.38
N ALA A 10 112.97 1.87 -31.16
CA ALA A 10 111.75 1.16 -31.55
C ALA A 10 111.07 0.48 -30.35
N GLY A 11 111.83 -0.12 -29.43
CA GLY A 11 111.28 -0.74 -28.21
C GLY A 11 110.62 0.27 -27.27
N ILE A 12 111.19 1.47 -27.10
CA ILE A 12 110.60 2.54 -26.30
C ILE A 12 109.33 3.09 -26.97
N VAL A 13 109.33 3.27 -28.29
CA VAL A 13 108.14 3.76 -29.02
C VAL A 13 107.02 2.71 -29.02
N ILE A 14 107.33 1.42 -29.23
CA ILE A 14 106.35 0.34 -29.17
C ILE A 14 105.78 0.18 -27.76
N GLY A 15 106.63 0.23 -26.73
CA GLY A 15 106.21 0.21 -25.33
C GLY A 15 105.27 1.36 -24.99
N PHE A 16 105.61 2.59 -25.40
CA PHE A 16 104.78 3.77 -25.18
C PHE A 16 103.44 3.70 -25.94
N VAL A 17 103.41 3.13 -27.15
CA VAL A 17 102.18 2.95 -27.95
C VAL A 17 101.28 1.88 -27.34
N VAL A 18 101.82 0.77 -26.87
CA VAL A 18 101.06 -0.30 -26.19
C VAL A 18 100.48 0.19 -24.86
N GLU A 19 101.27 0.93 -24.09
CA GLU A 19 100.82 1.50 -22.81
C GLU A 19 99.75 2.57 -23.01
N ARG A 20 99.86 3.43 -24.05
CA ARG A 20 98.79 4.33 -24.46
C ARG A 20 97.53 3.60 -24.93
N ASN A 21 97.66 2.54 -25.72
CA ASN A 21 96.50 1.77 -26.19
C ASN A 21 95.78 1.06 -25.04
N ASN A 22 96.52 0.49 -24.09
CA ASN A 22 95.94 -0.13 -22.90
C ASN A 22 95.32 0.91 -21.95
N ALA A 23 95.94 2.07 -21.77
CA ALA A 23 95.37 3.18 -21.01
C ALA A 23 94.08 3.71 -21.67
N ASN A 24 94.08 3.88 -22.99
CA ASN A 24 92.90 4.29 -23.76
C ASN A 24 91.76 3.25 -23.68
N ALA A 25 92.07 1.96 -23.74
CA ALA A 25 91.09 0.88 -23.59
C ALA A 25 90.52 0.81 -22.16
N ALA A 26 91.37 1.00 -21.14
CA ALA A 26 90.94 1.08 -19.74
C ALA A 26 90.06 2.31 -19.47
N GLU A 27 90.38 3.46 -20.07
CA GLU A 27 89.54 4.66 -20.00
C GLU A 27 88.20 4.46 -20.73
N ALA A 28 88.18 3.79 -21.88
CA ALA A 28 86.95 3.47 -22.61
C ALA A 28 86.04 2.55 -21.78
N ALA A 29 86.59 1.50 -21.17
CA ALA A 29 85.84 0.60 -20.29
C ALA A 29 85.31 1.32 -19.04
N ARG A 30 86.08 2.23 -18.44
CA ARG A 30 85.62 3.06 -17.31
C ARG A 30 84.51 4.03 -17.72
N ARG A 31 84.58 4.64 -18.91
CA ARG A 31 83.51 5.48 -19.46
C ARG A 31 82.24 4.69 -19.70
N GLU A 32 82.36 3.46 -20.21
CA GLU A 32 81.23 2.57 -20.43
C GLU A 32 80.59 2.14 -19.10
N GLN A 33 81.40 1.78 -18.08
CA GLN A 33 80.90 1.47 -16.75
C GLN A 33 80.23 2.68 -16.08
N ALA A 34 80.81 3.88 -16.20
CA ALA A 34 80.22 5.12 -15.70
C ALA A 34 78.89 5.43 -16.42
N ALA A 35 78.81 5.19 -17.73
CA ALA A 35 77.58 5.34 -18.49
C ALA A 35 76.49 4.35 -18.04
N LYS A 36 76.84 3.06 -17.84
CA LYS A 36 75.92 2.04 -17.32
C LYS A 36 75.44 2.37 -15.90
N LEU A 37 76.34 2.80 -15.01
CA LEU A 37 75.99 3.24 -13.65
C LEU A 37 75.05 4.45 -13.67
N GLY A 38 75.31 5.44 -14.53
CA GLY A 38 74.41 6.58 -14.73
C GLY A 38 73.04 6.16 -15.25
N GLN A 39 72.98 5.20 -16.17
CA GLN A 39 71.73 4.67 -16.72
C GLN A 39 70.92 3.91 -15.67
N VAL A 40 71.57 3.06 -14.86
CA VAL A 40 70.94 2.35 -13.73
C VAL A 40 70.46 3.31 -12.65
N GLN A 41 71.22 4.37 -12.34
CA GLN A 41 70.77 5.41 -11.41
C GLN A 41 69.54 6.16 -11.94
N ALA A 42 69.49 6.48 -13.23
CA ALA A 42 68.34 7.11 -13.86
C ALA A 42 67.10 6.20 -13.86
N ASP A 43 67.29 4.90 -14.09
CA ASP A 43 66.21 3.90 -14.03
C ASP A 43 65.69 3.70 -12.60
N LEU A 44 66.59 3.66 -11.61
CA LEU A 44 66.23 3.59 -10.20
C LEU A 44 65.43 4.83 -9.77
N ALA A 45 65.86 6.03 -10.17
CA ALA A 45 65.13 7.26 -9.88
C ALA A 45 63.73 7.26 -10.53
N ARG A 46 63.62 6.77 -11.78
CA ARG A 46 62.32 6.60 -12.46
C ARG A 46 61.43 5.57 -11.77
N ALA A 47 61.99 4.46 -11.32
CA ALA A 47 61.26 3.43 -10.58
C ALA A 47 60.77 3.95 -9.22
N GLN A 48 61.60 4.70 -8.49
CA GLN A 48 61.21 5.34 -7.22
C GLN A 48 60.09 6.36 -7.42
N ALA A 49 60.16 7.20 -8.45
CA ALA A 49 59.11 8.17 -8.77
C ALA A 49 57.76 7.47 -9.03
N ARG A 50 57.75 6.40 -9.85
CA ARG A 50 56.55 5.59 -10.11
C ARG A 50 56.02 4.91 -8.85
N ALA A 51 56.90 4.38 -8.00
CA ALA A 51 56.51 3.74 -6.75
C ALA A 51 55.82 4.75 -5.79
N SER A 52 56.35 5.97 -5.70
CA SER A 52 55.72 7.04 -4.91
C SER A 52 54.37 7.48 -5.48
N GLU A 53 54.23 7.54 -6.80
CA GLU A 53 52.97 7.88 -7.46
C GLU A 53 51.90 6.80 -7.22
N LEU A 54 52.26 5.52 -7.40
CA LEU A 54 51.39 4.39 -7.10
C LEU A 54 50.99 4.34 -5.62
N ALA A 55 51.91 4.63 -4.71
CA ALA A 55 51.62 4.70 -3.27
C ALA A 55 50.55 5.77 -2.96
N ARG A 56 50.68 6.96 -3.53
CA ARG A 56 49.66 8.03 -3.41
C ARG A 56 48.33 7.63 -4.02
N GLY A 57 48.33 7.00 -5.19
CA GLY A 57 47.12 6.50 -5.84
C GLY A 57 46.40 5.44 -5.02
N ASN A 58 47.13 4.51 -4.40
CA ASN A 58 46.58 3.50 -3.50
C ASN A 58 45.99 4.13 -2.23
N GLU A 59 46.65 5.13 -1.66
CA GLU A 59 46.15 5.85 -0.50
C GLU A 59 44.84 6.58 -0.83
N GLN A 60 44.78 7.29 -1.96
CA GLN A 60 43.58 7.97 -2.42
C GLN A 60 42.42 6.99 -2.67
N THR A 61 42.70 5.83 -3.28
CA THR A 61 41.70 4.79 -3.52
C THR A 61 41.18 4.21 -2.21
N THR A 62 42.05 4.04 -1.21
CA THR A 62 41.67 3.55 0.12
C THR A 62 40.73 4.53 0.83
N ILE A 63 41.01 5.83 0.73
CA ILE A 63 40.14 6.89 1.26
C ILE A 63 38.76 6.85 0.58
N GLN A 64 38.72 6.73 -0.74
CA GLN A 64 37.47 6.63 -1.49
C GLN A 64 36.67 5.38 -1.12
N LEU A 65 37.32 4.22 -0.97
CA LEU A 65 36.67 2.98 -0.53
C LEU A 65 36.06 3.11 0.85
N ASN A 66 36.75 3.75 1.80
CA ASN A 66 36.22 3.95 3.14
C ASN A 66 35.01 4.90 3.12
N LYS A 67 35.08 6.00 2.37
CA LYS A 67 33.95 6.91 2.19
C LYS A 67 32.72 6.20 1.59
N LEU A 68 32.94 5.39 0.56
CA LEU A 68 31.84 4.66 -0.09
C LEU A 68 31.22 3.61 0.85
N ARG A 69 32.04 2.95 1.69
CA ARG A 69 31.55 2.02 2.73
C ARG A 69 30.68 2.73 3.76
N GLU A 70 31.08 3.92 4.21
CA GLU A 70 30.28 4.74 5.13
C GLU A 70 28.96 5.16 4.49
N GLU A 71 28.96 5.58 3.22
CA GLU A 71 27.75 5.93 2.48
C GLU A 71 26.80 4.74 2.32
N VAL A 72 27.33 3.54 1.99
CA VAL A 72 26.52 2.31 1.90
C VAL A 72 25.90 1.96 3.25
N ALA A 73 26.67 2.03 4.34
CA ALA A 73 26.15 1.76 5.68
C ALA A 73 25.06 2.76 6.09
N ALA A 74 25.24 4.04 5.75
CA ALA A 74 24.23 5.07 6.00
C ALA A 74 22.95 4.85 5.18
N LEU A 75 23.08 4.45 3.91
CA LEU A 75 21.94 4.13 3.04
C LEU A 75 21.19 2.89 3.52
N GLN A 76 21.89 1.86 3.98
CA GLN A 76 21.27 0.66 4.57
C GLN A 76 20.46 1.01 5.82
N SER A 77 21.03 1.81 6.73
CA SER A 77 20.31 2.28 7.92
C SER A 77 19.05 3.09 7.57
N ARG A 78 19.13 3.95 6.54
CA ARG A 78 17.96 4.69 6.03
C ARG A 78 16.90 3.77 5.43
N LEU A 79 17.30 2.74 4.68
CA LEU A 79 16.40 1.74 4.10
C LEU A 79 15.68 0.96 5.20
N ASP A 80 16.39 0.52 6.23
CA ASP A 80 15.81 -0.21 7.36
C ASP A 80 14.79 0.67 8.12
N SER A 81 15.14 1.93 8.35
CA SER A 81 14.25 2.90 8.98
C SER A 81 12.96 3.10 8.17
N ARG A 82 13.08 3.36 6.86
CA ARG A 82 11.92 3.51 5.98
C ARG A 82 11.09 2.24 5.88
N THR A 83 11.72 1.07 5.88
CA THR A 83 10.99 -0.22 5.83
C THR A 83 10.12 -0.40 7.08
N LYS A 84 10.63 -0.03 8.26
CA LYS A 84 9.84 -0.02 9.51
C LYS A 84 8.71 1.01 9.46
N GLU A 85 8.97 2.19 8.91
CA GLU A 85 7.95 3.22 8.72
C GLU A 85 6.82 2.75 7.80
N PHE A 86 7.15 2.12 6.67
CA PHE A 86 6.15 1.54 5.76
C PHE A 86 5.32 0.45 6.44
N ALA A 87 5.94 -0.44 7.22
CA ALA A 87 5.20 -1.46 7.97
C ALA A 87 4.23 -0.84 9.00
N ASN A 88 4.63 0.25 9.66
CA ASN A 88 3.76 0.98 10.59
C ASN A 88 2.61 1.69 9.86
N LEU A 89 2.88 2.32 8.72
CA LEU A 89 1.87 2.97 7.90
C LEU A 89 0.85 1.95 7.36
N ASP A 90 1.29 0.77 6.93
CA ASP A 90 0.39 -0.32 6.50
C ASP A 90 -0.59 -0.73 7.61
N LEU A 91 -0.09 -0.86 8.85
CA LEU A 91 -0.95 -1.14 10.01
C LEU A 91 -1.94 -0.01 10.29
N GLN A 92 -1.55 1.25 10.12
CA GLN A 92 -2.45 2.39 10.30
C GLN A 92 -3.53 2.43 9.21
N VAL A 93 -3.16 2.17 7.95
CA VAL A 93 -4.11 2.09 6.83
C VAL A 93 -5.15 0.99 7.08
N LYS A 94 -4.72 -0.19 7.54
CA LYS A 94 -5.63 -1.29 7.89
C LYS A 94 -6.61 -0.90 9.01
N LYS A 95 -6.11 -0.32 10.09
CA LYS A 95 -6.96 0.17 11.20
C LYS A 95 -7.94 1.24 10.72
N LEU A 96 -7.51 2.15 9.84
CA LEU A 96 -8.37 3.19 9.31
C LEU A 96 -9.47 2.60 8.42
N ALA A 97 -9.15 1.62 7.57
CA ALA A 97 -10.12 0.90 6.76
C ALA A 97 -11.18 0.21 7.63
N GLU A 98 -10.75 -0.53 8.67
CA GLU A 98 -11.66 -1.16 9.64
C GLU A 98 -12.55 -0.12 10.34
N SER A 99 -11.99 1.02 10.75
CA SER A 99 -12.77 2.08 11.40
C SER A 99 -13.80 2.71 10.45
N THR A 100 -13.45 2.84 9.16
CA THR A 100 -14.34 3.39 8.13
C THR A 100 -15.51 2.45 7.86
N GLU A 101 -15.24 1.14 7.78
CA GLU A 101 -16.28 0.11 7.65
C GLU A 101 -17.23 0.12 8.86
N ARG A 102 -16.68 0.23 10.08
CA ARG A 102 -17.49 0.37 11.30
C ARG A 102 -18.38 1.61 11.24
N VAL A 103 -17.85 2.76 10.84
CA VAL A 103 -18.65 4.00 10.71
C VAL A 103 -19.76 3.84 9.67
N ALA A 104 -19.48 3.22 8.53
CA ALA A 104 -20.50 2.95 7.51
C ALA A 104 -21.60 2.02 8.05
N SER A 105 -21.22 0.96 8.79
CA SER A 105 -22.18 0.03 9.42
C SER A 105 -23.07 0.73 10.46
N LEU A 106 -22.51 1.64 11.27
CA LEU A 106 -23.27 2.45 12.22
C LEU A 106 -24.23 3.42 11.51
N GLY A 107 -23.81 3.98 10.38
CA GLY A 107 -24.67 4.82 9.55
C GLY A 107 -25.89 4.06 9.01
N ALA A 108 -25.66 2.87 8.44
CA ALA A 108 -26.73 2.00 7.99
C ALA A 108 -27.67 1.59 9.14
N PHE A 109 -27.10 1.23 10.28
CA PHE A 109 -27.83 0.87 11.48
C PHE A 109 -28.74 2.00 12.00
N LYS A 110 -28.20 3.23 12.09
CA LYS A 110 -28.97 4.42 12.47
C LYS A 110 -30.13 4.67 11.51
N ASN A 111 -29.89 4.60 10.20
CA ASN A 111 -30.95 4.80 9.21
C ASN A 111 -32.09 3.79 9.37
N ALA A 112 -31.75 2.55 9.70
CA ALA A 112 -32.72 1.49 9.93
C ALA A 112 -33.53 1.75 11.21
N LEU A 113 -32.91 2.22 12.30
CA LEU A 113 -33.62 2.64 13.52
C LEU A 113 -34.55 3.85 13.32
N ASP A 114 -34.12 4.84 12.54
CA ASP A 114 -34.95 5.99 12.20
C ASP A 114 -36.20 5.53 11.43
N ALA A 115 -36.05 4.55 10.53
CA ALA A 115 -37.17 3.93 9.84
C ALA A 115 -38.07 3.12 10.79
N ASP A 116 -37.52 2.33 11.72
CA ASP A 116 -38.29 1.59 12.72
C ASP A 116 -39.13 2.52 13.59
N ARG A 117 -38.55 3.64 14.01
CA ARG A 117 -39.27 4.66 14.78
C ARG A 117 -40.49 5.17 14.03
N VAL A 118 -40.34 5.49 12.74
CA VAL A 118 -41.46 5.95 11.91
C VAL A 118 -42.52 4.86 11.77
N LEU A 119 -42.12 3.60 11.54
CA LEU A 119 -43.06 2.47 11.43
C LEU A 119 -43.84 2.24 12.73
N LEU A 120 -43.21 2.36 13.90
CA LEU A 120 -43.90 2.30 15.20
C LEU A 120 -44.92 3.43 15.36
N LEU A 121 -44.62 4.63 14.87
CA LEU A 121 -45.56 5.75 14.88
C LEU A 121 -46.73 5.52 13.94
N GLU A 122 -46.48 5.01 12.73
CA GLU A 122 -47.55 4.68 11.77
C GLU A 122 -48.46 3.58 12.31
N ARG A 123 -47.90 2.55 12.95
CA ARG A 123 -48.69 1.49 13.60
C ARG A 123 -49.68 2.05 14.63
N ARG A 124 -49.28 3.09 15.37
CA ARG A 124 -50.13 3.71 16.40
C ARG A 124 -51.35 4.44 15.81
N LYS A 125 -51.27 4.90 14.56
CA LYS A 125 -52.38 5.62 13.90
C LYS A 125 -53.55 4.71 13.54
N GLY A 126 -53.33 3.40 13.46
CA GLY A 126 -54.35 2.45 13.01
C GLY A 126 -54.59 2.49 11.50
N VAL A 127 -55.66 1.84 11.06
CA VAL A 127 -56.11 1.82 9.66
C VAL A 127 -57.06 3.02 9.44
N PRO A 128 -56.81 3.86 8.41
CA PRO A 128 -57.70 4.98 8.08
C PRO A 128 -59.09 4.52 7.64
N ASP A 129 -60.11 5.33 7.95
CA ASP A 129 -61.49 5.03 7.55
C ASP A 129 -61.72 5.26 6.05
N GLU A 130 -61.00 6.23 5.46
CA GLU A 130 -61.14 6.59 4.06
C GLU A 130 -60.10 5.89 3.17
N ARG A 131 -60.56 5.31 2.05
CA ARG A 131 -59.70 4.60 1.08
C ARG A 131 -58.52 5.44 0.56
N PRO A 132 -58.67 6.72 0.18
CA PRO A 132 -57.55 7.53 -0.29
C PRO A 132 -56.45 7.70 0.78
N ASP A 133 -56.84 7.89 2.03
CA ASP A 133 -55.91 8.04 3.15
C ASP A 133 -55.16 6.73 3.44
N ALA A 134 -55.84 5.60 3.34
CA ALA A 134 -55.21 4.29 3.48
C ALA A 134 -54.17 4.02 2.38
N ILE A 135 -54.48 4.36 1.13
CA ILE A 135 -53.53 4.26 0.02
C ILE A 135 -52.30 5.15 0.30
N ALA A 136 -52.52 6.39 0.72
CA ALA A 136 -51.43 7.31 1.05
C ALA A 136 -50.56 6.78 2.21
N GLN A 137 -51.19 6.28 3.28
CA GLN A 137 -50.50 5.70 4.43
C GLN A 137 -49.68 4.47 4.03
N TRP A 138 -50.24 3.52 3.27
CA TRP A 138 -49.52 2.30 2.89
C TRP A 138 -48.40 2.58 1.88
N ASN A 139 -48.51 3.61 1.04
CA ASN A 139 -47.41 4.08 0.21
C ASN A 139 -46.25 4.66 1.04
N LEU A 140 -46.56 5.44 2.08
CA LEU A 140 -45.57 5.92 3.04
C LEU A 140 -44.91 4.74 3.78
N ILE A 141 -45.72 3.82 4.31
CA ILE A 141 -45.24 2.62 5.02
C ILE A 141 -44.32 1.81 4.12
N LYS A 142 -44.63 1.63 2.82
CA LYS A 142 -43.76 0.92 1.87
C LYS A 142 -42.37 1.55 1.76
N SER A 143 -42.33 2.86 1.59
CA SER A 143 -41.07 3.62 1.48
C SER A 143 -40.23 3.53 2.76
N VAL A 144 -40.86 3.62 3.92
CA VAL A 144 -40.18 3.50 5.22
C VAL A 144 -39.75 2.05 5.49
N ALA A 145 -40.60 1.07 5.19
CA ALA A 145 -40.33 -0.34 5.36
C ALA A 145 -39.06 -0.76 4.61
N GLY A 146 -38.88 -0.36 3.35
CA GLY A 146 -37.67 -0.67 2.60
C GLY A 146 -36.39 -0.08 3.18
N ARG A 147 -36.48 1.04 3.92
CA ARG A 147 -35.34 1.64 4.64
C ARG A 147 -35.05 0.95 5.99
N SER A 148 -36.07 0.38 6.62
CA SER A 148 -35.90 -0.45 7.82
C SER A 148 -35.31 -1.81 7.43
N ASP A 149 -35.95 -2.54 6.53
CA ASP A 149 -35.52 -3.84 6.06
C ASP A 149 -36.17 -4.17 4.70
N ALA A 150 -35.37 -4.56 3.72
CA ALA A 150 -35.85 -4.82 2.36
C ALA A 150 -36.89 -5.95 2.28
N SER A 151 -36.85 -6.93 3.21
CA SER A 151 -37.80 -8.04 3.24
C SER A 151 -39.24 -7.61 3.54
N LEU A 152 -39.42 -6.45 4.19
CA LEU A 152 -40.72 -5.93 4.55
C LEU A 152 -41.52 -5.39 3.35
N VAL A 153 -40.84 -5.00 2.26
CA VAL A 153 -41.49 -4.41 1.08
C VAL A 153 -42.52 -5.37 0.47
N ALA A 154 -42.17 -6.65 0.32
CA ALA A 154 -43.06 -7.66 -0.23
C ALA A 154 -44.31 -7.89 0.64
N LYS A 155 -44.19 -7.69 1.95
CA LYS A 155 -45.32 -7.78 2.90
C LYS A 155 -46.23 -6.55 2.77
N VAL A 156 -45.66 -5.36 2.63
CA VAL A 156 -46.45 -4.15 2.34
C VAL A 156 -47.19 -4.30 1.00
N ASP A 157 -46.54 -4.83 -0.03
CA ASP A 157 -47.19 -5.08 -1.32
C ASP A 157 -48.38 -6.02 -1.20
N ARG A 158 -48.32 -7.00 -0.30
CA ARG A 158 -49.46 -7.88 0.00
C ARG A 158 -50.62 -7.11 0.63
N VAL A 159 -50.32 -6.19 1.55
CA VAL A 159 -51.35 -5.31 2.15
C VAL A 159 -51.98 -4.43 1.08
N THR A 160 -51.17 -3.75 0.25
CA THR A 160 -51.67 -2.88 -0.81
C THR A 160 -52.51 -3.64 -1.84
N ARG A 161 -52.18 -4.91 -2.14
CA ARG A 161 -53.01 -5.76 -3.02
C ARG A 161 -54.36 -6.15 -2.40
N ALA A 162 -54.44 -6.31 -1.08
CA ALA A 162 -55.66 -6.68 -0.37
C ALA A 162 -56.56 -5.46 -0.06
N LEU A 163 -56.00 -4.26 -0.13
CA LEU A 163 -56.68 -3.00 0.20
C LEU A 163 -57.99 -2.79 -0.57
N PRO A 164 -58.09 -3.00 -1.90
CA PRO A 164 -59.33 -2.75 -2.62
C PRO A 164 -60.50 -3.60 -2.10
N ALA A 165 -60.31 -4.91 -1.95
CA ALA A 165 -61.37 -5.81 -1.48
C ALA A 165 -61.87 -5.46 -0.06
N TYR A 166 -60.97 -4.97 0.81
CA TYR A 166 -61.36 -4.50 2.13
C TYR A 166 -62.21 -3.23 2.06
N TYR A 167 -61.78 -2.21 1.32
CA TYR A 167 -62.57 -0.97 1.22
C TYR A 167 -63.86 -1.16 0.43
N ASP A 168 -63.88 -2.04 -0.57
CA ASP A 168 -65.12 -2.42 -1.27
C ASP A 168 -66.12 -3.02 -0.26
N TRP A 169 -65.64 -3.83 0.69
CA TRP A 169 -66.47 -4.37 1.77
C TRP A 169 -66.87 -3.31 2.81
N VAL A 170 -65.96 -2.45 3.28
CA VAL A 170 -66.25 -1.39 4.27
C VAL A 170 -67.27 -0.39 3.73
N GLU A 171 -67.17 -0.05 2.44
CA GLU A 171 -68.05 0.92 1.79
C GLU A 171 -69.41 0.32 1.38
N THR A 172 -69.61 -0.99 1.58
CA THR A 172 -70.88 -1.66 1.26
C THR A 172 -71.88 -1.54 2.41
N ASP A 173 -73.09 -1.08 2.08
CA ASP A 173 -74.23 -1.10 2.99
C ASP A 173 -74.85 -2.51 3.06
N PHE A 174 -74.57 -3.25 4.13
CA PHE A 174 -75.16 -4.58 4.37
C PHE A 174 -76.50 -4.49 5.11
N THR A 175 -77.43 -5.39 4.77
CA THR A 175 -78.77 -5.43 5.38
C THR A 175 -78.75 -6.10 6.76
N SER A 176 -77.72 -6.92 7.04
CA SER A 176 -77.56 -7.59 8.34
C SER A 176 -76.09 -7.87 8.67
N ALA A 177 -75.79 -8.07 9.96
CA ALA A 177 -74.45 -8.46 10.41
C ALA A 177 -73.99 -9.82 9.84
N LEU A 178 -74.91 -10.77 9.65
CA LEU A 178 -74.59 -12.07 9.06
C LEU A 178 -74.16 -11.93 7.60
N GLU A 179 -74.84 -11.06 6.84
CA GLU A 179 -74.50 -10.76 5.46
C GLU A 179 -73.13 -10.10 5.36
N ALA A 180 -72.86 -9.10 6.20
CA ALA A 180 -71.55 -8.44 6.27
C ALA A 180 -70.44 -9.45 6.56
N GLN A 181 -70.66 -10.37 7.50
CA GLN A 181 -69.65 -11.35 7.89
C GLN A 181 -69.40 -12.43 6.83
N LEU A 182 -70.45 -12.90 6.14
CA LEU A 182 -70.27 -13.82 5.01
C LEU A 182 -69.55 -13.13 3.85
N SER A 183 -69.92 -11.88 3.54
CA SER A 183 -69.25 -11.08 2.51
C SER A 183 -67.78 -10.88 2.83
N PHE A 184 -67.43 -10.55 4.08
CA PHE A 184 -66.04 -10.35 4.52
C PHE A 184 -65.12 -11.55 4.21
N LEU A 185 -65.66 -12.77 4.34
CA LEU A 185 -64.93 -14.01 4.05
C LEU A 185 -64.90 -14.35 2.56
N LEU A 186 -66.00 -14.11 1.83
CA LEU A 186 -66.15 -14.51 0.43
C LEU A 186 -65.47 -13.55 -0.55
N THR A 187 -65.45 -12.25 -0.26
CA THR A 187 -64.80 -11.22 -1.11
C THR A 187 -63.29 -11.17 -0.92
N GLY A 188 -62.78 -11.83 0.13
CA GLY A 188 -61.37 -11.77 0.49
C GLY A 188 -60.97 -10.49 1.23
N ALA A 189 -61.93 -9.69 1.72
CA ALA A 189 -61.66 -8.52 2.57
C ALA A 189 -60.85 -8.91 3.83
N ASN A 190 -61.09 -10.10 4.37
CA ASN A 190 -60.31 -10.69 5.47
C ASN A 190 -58.80 -10.83 5.19
N ASN A 191 -58.39 -10.90 3.92
CA ASN A 191 -56.97 -10.97 3.56
C ASN A 191 -56.22 -9.71 3.95
N PHE A 192 -56.89 -8.56 4.01
CA PHE A 192 -56.28 -7.29 4.40
C PHE A 192 -55.83 -7.31 5.86
N GLU A 193 -56.71 -7.70 6.79
CA GLU A 193 -56.36 -7.82 8.21
C GLU A 193 -55.20 -8.80 8.41
N SER A 194 -55.27 -9.97 7.76
CA SER A 194 -54.21 -10.97 7.86
C SER A 194 -52.85 -10.46 7.33
N ALA A 195 -52.86 -9.68 6.24
CA ALA A 195 -51.66 -9.11 5.65
C ALA A 195 -51.07 -8.01 6.55
N ILE A 196 -51.91 -7.20 7.18
CA ILE A 196 -51.50 -6.18 8.16
C ILE A 196 -50.84 -6.83 9.36
N THR A 197 -51.47 -7.87 9.92
CA THR A 197 -50.91 -8.60 11.07
C THR A 197 -49.57 -9.25 10.71
N ASP A 198 -49.46 -9.91 9.56
CA ASP A 198 -48.20 -10.51 9.10
C ASP A 198 -47.08 -9.46 8.92
N PHE A 199 -47.39 -8.32 8.32
CA PHE A 199 -46.46 -7.21 8.18
C PHE A 199 -45.95 -6.71 9.54
N TRP A 200 -46.87 -6.36 10.45
CA TRP A 200 -46.48 -5.79 11.75
C TRP A 200 -45.75 -6.80 12.64
N SER A 201 -46.15 -8.07 12.64
CA SER A 201 -45.41 -9.11 13.39
C SER A 201 -43.99 -9.28 12.87
N SER A 202 -43.81 -9.29 11.54
CA SER A 202 -42.48 -9.40 10.93
C SER A 202 -41.61 -8.17 11.24
N PHE A 203 -42.20 -6.98 11.15
CA PHE A 203 -41.53 -5.73 11.51
C PHE A 203 -41.10 -5.72 12.98
N LEU A 204 -41.99 -6.07 13.91
CA LEU A 204 -41.69 -6.06 15.35
C LEU A 204 -40.57 -7.04 15.70
N LEU A 205 -40.49 -8.19 15.03
CA LEU A 205 -39.39 -9.13 15.20
C LEU A 205 -38.05 -8.52 14.75
N ILE A 206 -38.02 -7.88 13.58
CA ILE A 206 -36.83 -7.20 13.05
C ILE A 206 -36.38 -6.09 14.01
N ALA A 207 -37.31 -5.24 14.43
CA ALA A 207 -37.03 -4.15 15.36
C ALA A 207 -36.53 -4.68 16.72
N SER A 208 -37.13 -5.74 17.26
CA SER A 208 -36.68 -6.37 18.51
C SER A 208 -35.25 -6.90 18.40
N ASN A 209 -34.97 -7.66 17.33
CA ASN A 209 -33.62 -8.19 17.09
C ASN A 209 -32.58 -7.07 16.97
N ARG A 210 -32.95 -5.96 16.33
CA ARG A 210 -32.09 -4.79 16.19
C ARG A 210 -31.84 -4.11 17.54
N LEU A 211 -32.86 -3.94 18.38
CA LEU A 211 -32.73 -3.40 19.73
C LEU A 211 -31.87 -4.30 20.63
N GLU A 212 -32.00 -5.63 20.52
CA GLU A 212 -31.14 -6.58 21.23
C GLU A 212 -29.67 -6.45 20.82
N GLN A 213 -29.39 -6.20 19.54
CA GLN A 213 -28.03 -5.93 19.08
C GLN A 213 -27.44 -4.68 19.76
N ILE A 214 -28.23 -3.62 19.95
CA ILE A 214 -27.80 -2.42 20.69
C ILE A 214 -27.50 -2.76 22.15
N ALA A 215 -28.41 -3.48 22.80
CA ALA A 215 -28.29 -3.83 24.20
C ALA A 215 -27.05 -4.70 24.50
N ARG A 216 -26.52 -5.41 23.51
CA ARG A 216 -25.27 -6.19 23.62
C ARG A 216 -24.01 -5.36 23.39
N LEU A 217 -24.13 -4.14 22.86
CA LEU A 217 -23.02 -3.24 22.57
C LEU A 217 -22.76 -2.22 23.70
N GLY A 218 -23.73 -2.01 24.58
CA GLY A 218 -23.61 -1.16 25.79
C GLY A 218 -23.29 -1.98 27.03
#